data_AF-M7T0G9-F1
#
_entry.id   AF-M7T0G9-F1
#
_cell.length_a   1.000
_cell.length_b   1.000
_cell.length_c   1.000
_cell.angle_alpha   90.00
_cell.angle_beta   90.00
_cell.angle_gamma   90.00
#
_symmetry.space_group_name_H-M   'P 1'
#
loop_
_entity.id
_entity.type
_entity.pdbx_description
1 polymer ?
#
loop_
_entity_poly.entity_id
_entity_poly.type
_entity_poly.pdbx_seq_one_letter_code
_entity_poly.pdbx_strand_id
1 'polypeptide(L)'
;MPPHYRLKQLGELVSGAGMRYLSKYLLLEDPRRNEMVLNALEQSGVEISKHAVDDQLALVVRVARAHLAPYIAAYSRPDSLADFTEAIQGDPSLPRWAASLSGSAFFELFWRLVQARGQWWACPAPPFDPKDQSPVAAEVQAFVAAVPGFYAYEWLESEATTWRIVGGMDSDDDDEEDDDHKMEMPRLHAVVKGMAKDGEDNQAGGEMMDFS
;
A
#
# COMPACT_ATOMS: atom_id res chain seq x y z
N MET A 1 -7.24 17.08 32.06
CA MET A 1 -7.31 16.14 30.93
C MET A 1 -7.74 16.94 29.71
N PRO A 2 -6.98 16.95 28.61
CA PRO A 2 -7.47 17.54 27.37
C PRO A 2 -8.61 16.67 26.82
N PRO A 3 -9.58 17.25 26.10
CA PRO A 3 -10.68 16.49 25.52
C PRO A 3 -10.12 15.51 24.49
N HIS A 4 -10.64 14.29 24.49
CA HIS A 4 -10.40 13.31 23.43
C HIS A 4 -10.90 13.89 22.10
N TYR A 5 -10.00 14.57 21.37
CA TYR A 5 -10.22 14.86 19.96
C TYR A 5 -10.37 13.50 19.27
N ARG A 6 -11.51 13.26 18.61
CA ARG A 6 -11.61 12.16 17.66
C ARG A 6 -10.45 12.34 16.68
N LEU A 7 -9.51 11.39 16.64
CA LEU A 7 -8.55 11.29 15.54
C LEU A 7 -9.36 11.25 14.25
N LYS A 8 -9.29 12.33 13.46
CA LYS A 8 -9.92 12.36 12.14
C LYS A 8 -9.20 11.34 11.29
N GLN A 9 -9.96 10.47 10.66
CA GLN A 9 -9.37 9.45 9.79
C GLN A 9 -9.09 10.05 8.42
N LEU A 10 -8.06 9.56 7.73
CA LEU A 10 -7.62 10.12 6.45
C LEU A 10 -8.75 10.14 5.41
N GLY A 11 -9.60 9.10 5.39
CA GLY A 11 -10.77 9.04 4.52
C GLY A 11 -11.79 10.16 4.75
N GLU A 12 -11.87 10.73 5.96
CA GLU A 12 -12.77 11.84 6.28
C GLU A 12 -12.22 13.19 5.82
N LEU A 13 -10.91 13.26 5.55
CA LEU A 13 -10.19 14.45 5.14
C LEU A 13 -10.05 14.58 3.62
N VAL A 14 -10.48 13.59 2.85
CA VAL A 14 -10.43 13.65 1.38
C VAL A 14 -11.79 13.98 0.79
N SER A 15 -11.81 14.72 -0.32
CA SER A 15 -13.06 15.03 -1.00
C SER A 15 -13.53 13.89 -1.89
N GLY A 16 -14.77 13.45 -1.69
CA GLY A 16 -15.46 12.53 -2.60
C GLY A 16 -16.01 13.22 -3.85
N ALA A 17 -15.82 14.52 -4.02
CA ALA A 17 -16.33 15.24 -5.18
C ALA A 17 -15.57 14.83 -6.45
N GLY A 18 -16.14 13.95 -7.26
CA GLY A 18 -15.46 13.37 -8.43
C GLY A 18 -14.52 12.20 -8.10
N MET A 19 -14.57 11.67 -6.87
CA MET A 19 -13.71 10.57 -6.40
C MET A 19 -14.55 9.55 -5.63
N ARG A 20 -14.22 8.26 -5.75
CA ARG A 20 -14.84 7.19 -4.96
C ARG A 20 -13.76 6.36 -4.25
N TYR A 21 -13.53 6.65 -2.99
CA TYR A 21 -12.57 5.91 -2.16
C TYR A 21 -13.16 4.59 -1.64
N LEU A 22 -12.29 3.70 -1.14
CA LEU A 22 -12.65 2.41 -0.56
C LEU A 22 -13.71 2.54 0.52
N SER A 23 -13.53 3.51 1.40
CA SER A 23 -14.51 3.85 2.43
C SER A 23 -14.39 5.32 2.82
N LYS A 24 -15.36 5.78 3.62
CA LYS A 24 -15.32 7.11 4.26
C LYS A 24 -14.22 7.27 5.32
N TYR A 25 -13.53 6.19 5.66
CA TYR A 25 -12.62 6.09 6.80
C TYR A 25 -11.18 5.86 6.36
N LEU A 26 -11.03 5.03 5.34
CA LEU A 26 -9.76 4.55 4.85
C LEU A 26 -9.57 5.00 3.40
N LEU A 27 -8.49 5.73 3.16
CA LEU A 27 -7.97 6.02 1.83
C LEU A 27 -7.09 4.87 1.34
N LEU A 28 -6.26 4.32 2.24
CA LEU A 28 -5.38 3.16 2.02
C LEU A 28 -5.98 1.90 2.65
N GLU A 29 -5.65 0.70 2.18
CA GLU A 29 -6.18 -0.56 2.73
C GLU A 29 -5.73 -0.79 4.19
N ASP A 30 -4.47 -0.47 4.50
CA ASP A 30 -3.91 -0.62 5.84
C ASP A 30 -4.17 0.63 6.71
N PRO A 31 -4.85 0.49 7.87
CA PRO A 31 -5.03 1.58 8.82
C PRO A 31 -3.72 2.27 9.24
N ARG A 32 -2.63 1.51 9.44
CA ARG A 32 -1.34 2.08 9.85
C ARG A 32 -0.77 3.03 8.81
N ARG A 33 -0.92 2.71 7.53
CA ARG A 33 -0.48 3.60 6.45
C ARG A 33 -1.31 4.86 6.37
N ASN A 34 -2.62 4.78 6.68
CA ASN A 34 -3.44 5.99 6.79
C ASN A 34 -2.91 6.88 7.93
N GLU A 35 -2.52 6.30 9.07
CA GLU A 35 -1.88 7.03 10.17
C GLU A 35 -0.52 7.61 9.77
N MET A 36 0.32 6.88 9.05
CA MET A 36 1.60 7.39 8.53
C MET A 36 1.42 8.62 7.65
N VAL A 37 0.44 8.59 6.74
CA VAL A 37 0.13 9.75 5.88
C VAL A 37 -0.37 10.94 6.70
N LEU A 38 -1.27 10.71 7.66
CA LEU A 38 -1.74 11.77 8.56
C LEU A 38 -0.60 12.38 9.37
N ASN A 39 0.23 11.56 9.98
CA ASN A 39 1.38 12.00 10.77
C ASN A 39 2.37 12.79 9.90
N ALA A 40 2.66 12.33 8.68
CA ALA A 40 3.56 13.03 7.76
C ALA A 40 3.02 14.40 7.35
N LEU A 41 1.70 14.50 7.09
CA LEU A 41 1.01 15.77 6.80
C LEU A 41 1.14 16.73 7.99
N GLU A 42 0.82 16.27 9.21
CA GLU A 42 0.91 17.05 10.45
C GLU A 42 2.33 17.54 10.71
N GLN A 43 3.32 16.66 10.64
CA GLN A 43 4.74 16.97 10.86
C GLN A 43 5.28 17.98 9.84
N SER A 44 4.73 17.99 8.62
CA SER A 44 5.07 18.97 7.58
C SER A 44 4.34 20.31 7.72
N GLY A 45 3.53 20.48 8.77
CA GLY A 45 2.78 21.70 9.04
C GLY A 45 1.55 21.89 8.15
N VAL A 46 1.04 20.83 7.52
CA VAL A 46 -0.21 20.89 6.77
C VAL A 46 -1.38 20.96 7.74
N GLU A 47 -2.33 21.87 7.48
CA GLU A 47 -3.56 21.94 8.26
C GLU A 47 -4.41 20.68 8.04
N ILE A 48 -4.85 20.04 9.13
CA ILE A 48 -5.69 18.82 9.09
C ILE A 48 -7.17 19.17 8.88
N SER A 49 -7.41 19.72 7.69
CA SER A 49 -8.72 20.08 7.16
C SER A 49 -8.92 19.43 5.79
N LYS A 50 -10.19 19.22 5.43
CA LYS A 50 -10.53 18.54 4.18
C LYS A 50 -9.98 19.26 2.94
N HIS A 51 -10.04 20.58 2.95
CA HIS A 51 -9.56 21.40 1.84
C HIS A 51 -8.03 21.31 1.71
N ALA A 52 -7.31 21.48 2.82
CA ALA A 52 -5.85 21.47 2.80
C ALA A 52 -5.28 20.09 2.42
N VAL A 53 -5.85 19.00 2.92
CA VAL A 53 -5.43 17.64 2.54
C VAL A 53 -5.72 17.37 1.07
N ASP A 54 -6.89 17.75 0.56
CA ASP A 54 -7.24 17.57 -0.86
C ASP A 54 -6.29 18.35 -1.78
N ASP A 55 -5.93 19.60 -1.42
CA ASP A 55 -4.93 20.39 -2.15
C ASP A 55 -3.55 19.73 -2.14
N GLN A 56 -3.11 19.19 -1.00
CA GLN A 56 -1.82 18.49 -0.90
C GLN A 56 -1.80 17.22 -1.77
N LEU A 57 -2.88 16.45 -1.79
CA LEU A 57 -2.99 15.28 -2.65
C LEU A 57 -3.02 15.68 -4.14
N ALA A 58 -3.69 16.78 -4.48
CA ALA A 58 -3.66 17.34 -5.83
C ALA A 58 -2.24 17.74 -6.26
N LEU A 59 -1.44 18.31 -5.35
CA LEU A 59 -0.03 18.62 -5.61
C LEU A 59 0.79 17.38 -5.93
N VAL A 60 0.63 16.29 -5.18
CA VAL A 60 1.30 15.01 -5.46
C VAL A 60 1.01 14.53 -6.89
N VAL A 61 -0.28 14.55 -7.28
CA VAL A 61 -0.68 14.10 -8.63
C VAL A 61 -0.19 15.07 -9.72
N ARG A 62 -0.14 16.37 -9.44
CA ARG A 62 0.42 17.36 -10.37
C ARG A 62 1.90 17.10 -10.64
N VAL A 63 2.68 16.82 -9.60
CA VAL A 63 4.10 16.46 -9.74
C VAL A 63 4.23 15.18 -10.56
N ALA A 64 3.46 14.14 -10.23
CA ALA A 64 3.43 12.91 -11.02
C ALA A 64 3.13 13.15 -12.51
N ARG A 65 2.14 14.00 -12.82
CA ARG A 65 1.80 14.37 -14.20
C ARG A 65 2.95 15.08 -14.93
N ALA A 66 3.72 15.91 -14.24
CA ALA A 66 4.89 16.57 -14.83
C ALA A 66 6.00 15.56 -15.20
N HIS A 67 6.13 14.49 -14.42
CA HIS A 67 7.09 13.40 -14.66
C HIS A 67 6.68 12.43 -15.76
N LEU A 68 5.40 12.38 -16.07
CA LEU A 68 4.84 11.37 -16.97
C LEU A 68 5.40 11.44 -18.40
N ALA A 69 5.50 12.63 -18.99
CA ALA A 69 6.01 12.78 -20.36
C ALA A 69 7.50 12.43 -20.49
N PRO A 70 8.41 12.93 -19.62
CA PRO A 70 9.80 12.46 -19.57
C PRO A 70 9.93 10.95 -19.37
N TYR A 71 9.11 10.37 -18.48
CA TYR A 71 9.15 8.94 -18.20
C TYR A 71 8.74 8.10 -19.41
N ILE A 72 7.64 8.47 -20.09
CA ILE A 72 7.21 7.82 -21.34
C ILE A 72 8.26 7.98 -22.43
N ALA A 73 8.91 9.15 -22.54
CA ALA A 73 9.95 9.37 -23.54
C ALA A 73 11.21 8.52 -23.28
N ALA A 74 11.57 8.29 -22.02
CA ALA A 74 12.74 7.50 -21.63
C ALA A 74 12.50 5.98 -21.76
N TYR A 75 11.31 5.51 -21.39
CA TYR A 75 11.01 4.08 -21.28
C TYR A 75 10.00 3.59 -22.33
N SER A 76 9.56 4.44 -23.26
CA SER A 76 8.54 4.19 -24.30
C SER A 76 7.13 3.88 -23.77
N ARG A 77 7.02 3.37 -22.54
CA ARG A 77 5.82 3.20 -21.72
C ARG A 77 6.21 3.28 -20.25
N PRO A 78 5.27 3.55 -19.34
CA PRO A 78 5.51 3.23 -17.95
C PRO A 78 5.49 1.70 -17.83
N ASP A 79 6.65 1.06 -17.86
CA ASP A 79 6.76 -0.40 -17.76
C ASP A 79 6.66 -0.89 -16.30
N SER A 80 6.76 0.05 -15.34
CA SER A 80 6.58 -0.17 -13.90
C SER A 80 6.05 1.10 -13.22
N LEU A 81 4.94 0.97 -12.49
CA LEU A 81 4.33 2.03 -11.68
C LEU A 81 5.15 2.22 -10.43
N ALA A 82 5.77 1.15 -9.91
CA ALA A 82 6.70 1.23 -8.79
C ALA A 82 7.89 2.14 -9.14
N ASP A 83 8.57 1.89 -10.26
CA ASP A 83 9.70 2.67 -10.74
C ASP A 83 9.29 4.13 -11.03
N PHE A 84 8.08 4.32 -11.57
CA PHE A 84 7.52 5.65 -11.78
C PHE A 84 7.29 6.39 -10.45
N THR A 85 6.70 5.73 -9.47
CA THR A 85 6.44 6.33 -8.15
C THR A 85 7.74 6.61 -7.39
N GLU A 86 8.77 5.76 -7.54
CA GLU A 86 10.10 6.01 -6.99
C GLU A 86 10.74 7.25 -7.63
N ALA A 87 10.65 7.38 -8.96
CA ALA A 87 11.13 8.57 -9.67
C ALA A 87 10.42 9.85 -9.20
N ILE A 88 9.12 9.78 -8.91
CA ILE A 88 8.36 10.92 -8.35
C ILE A 88 8.79 11.25 -6.92
N GLN A 89 9.03 10.24 -6.07
CA GLN A 89 9.49 10.48 -4.69
C GLN A 89 10.87 11.11 -4.62
N GLY A 90 11.72 10.88 -5.62
CA GLY A 90 13.00 11.57 -5.76
C GLY A 90 12.92 13.02 -6.23
N ASP A 91 11.74 13.51 -6.63
CA ASP A 91 11.60 14.86 -7.18
C ASP A 91 11.58 15.95 -6.09
N PRO A 92 12.41 17.00 -6.21
CA PRO A 92 12.49 18.05 -5.19
C PRO A 92 11.26 18.95 -5.09
N SER A 93 10.35 18.92 -6.06
CA SER A 93 9.07 19.63 -6.04
C SER A 93 7.95 18.83 -5.36
N LEU A 94 8.17 17.54 -5.05
CA LEU A 94 7.22 16.76 -4.28
C LEU A 94 7.08 17.34 -2.86
N PRO A 95 5.86 17.46 -2.31
CA PRO A 95 5.67 17.88 -0.92
C PRO A 95 6.47 17.01 0.04
N ARG A 96 7.14 17.63 1.02
CA ARG A 96 8.03 16.94 1.97
C ARG A 96 7.36 15.75 2.67
N TRP A 97 6.09 15.89 3.06
CA TRP A 97 5.34 14.81 3.71
C TRP A 97 5.20 13.58 2.81
N ALA A 98 5.05 13.77 1.50
CA ALA A 98 4.88 12.67 0.55
C ALA A 98 6.23 12.02 0.22
N ALA A 99 7.29 12.84 0.14
CA ALA A 99 8.66 12.36 -0.02
C ALA A 99 9.17 11.58 1.21
N SER A 100 8.64 11.85 2.41
CA SER A 100 9.02 11.14 3.64
C SER A 100 8.29 9.81 3.86
N LEU A 101 7.29 9.47 3.03
CA LEU A 101 6.60 8.18 3.13
C LEU A 101 7.52 7.05 2.67
N SER A 102 7.31 5.84 3.22
CA SER A 102 7.88 4.63 2.64
C SER A 102 7.43 4.52 1.18
N GLY A 103 8.28 3.96 0.31
CA GLY A 103 7.94 3.78 -1.10
C GLY A 103 6.65 2.96 -1.28
N SER A 104 6.43 2.00 -0.39
CA SER A 104 5.23 1.18 -0.38
C SER A 104 3.96 1.96 0.00
N ALA A 105 4.03 2.88 0.98
CA ALA A 105 2.91 3.73 1.37
C ALA A 105 2.61 4.80 0.31
N PHE A 106 3.65 5.39 -0.29
CA PHE A 106 3.47 6.37 -1.37
C PHE A 106 2.90 5.73 -2.64
N PHE A 107 3.42 4.57 -3.04
CA PHE A 107 2.88 3.80 -4.16
C PHE A 107 1.38 3.53 -3.97
N GLU A 108 1.00 3.00 -2.80
CA GLU A 108 -0.40 2.71 -2.54
C GLU A 108 -1.25 3.98 -2.54
N LEU A 109 -0.78 5.05 -1.89
CA LEU A 109 -1.48 6.33 -1.88
C LEU A 109 -1.76 6.83 -3.30
N PHE A 110 -0.72 6.87 -4.14
CA PHE A 110 -0.86 7.31 -5.51
C PHE A 110 -1.83 6.42 -6.30
N TRP A 111 -1.68 5.10 -6.18
CA TRP A 111 -2.57 4.14 -6.81
C TRP A 111 -4.03 4.31 -6.38
N ARG A 112 -4.29 4.53 -5.09
CA ARG A 112 -5.66 4.71 -4.56
C ARG A 112 -6.34 5.96 -5.08
N LEU A 113 -5.61 7.05 -5.29
CA LEU A 113 -6.16 8.26 -5.89
C LEU A 113 -6.62 7.99 -7.34
N VAL A 114 -5.76 7.33 -8.12
CA VAL A 114 -6.07 6.94 -9.50
C VAL A 114 -7.27 5.97 -9.54
N GLN A 115 -7.24 4.95 -8.70
CA GLN A 115 -8.31 3.95 -8.59
C GLN A 115 -9.64 4.61 -8.20
N ALA A 116 -9.62 5.54 -7.24
CA ALA A 116 -10.82 6.22 -6.78
C ALA A 116 -11.48 7.06 -7.87
N ARG A 117 -10.68 7.67 -8.76
CA ARG A 117 -11.21 8.35 -9.95
C ARG A 117 -11.81 7.37 -10.95
N GLY A 118 -11.15 6.24 -11.20
CA GLY A 118 -11.67 5.17 -12.07
C GLY A 118 -13.00 4.60 -11.56
N GLN A 119 -13.10 4.33 -10.26
CA GLN A 119 -14.34 3.85 -9.63
C GLN A 119 -15.47 4.87 -9.72
N TRP A 120 -15.17 6.18 -9.62
CA TRP A 120 -16.16 7.22 -9.85
C TRP A 120 -16.63 7.21 -11.31
N TRP A 121 -15.75 7.03 -12.30
CA TRP A 121 -16.17 6.92 -13.71
C TRP A 121 -17.04 5.70 -14.00
N ALA A 122 -16.76 4.56 -13.37
CA ALA A 122 -17.54 3.34 -13.54
C ALA A 122 -18.97 3.49 -12.99
N CYS A 123 -19.14 4.31 -11.95
CA CYS A 123 -20.46 4.60 -11.39
C CYS A 123 -20.47 6.05 -10.86
N PRO A 124 -20.72 7.04 -11.74
CA PRO A 124 -20.63 8.45 -11.38
C PRO A 124 -21.63 8.85 -10.31
N ALA A 125 -21.20 9.74 -9.41
CA ALA A 125 -22.05 10.37 -8.41
C ALA A 125 -21.84 11.89 -8.43
N PRO A 126 -22.85 12.69 -8.05
CA PRO A 126 -22.68 14.14 -7.96
C PRO A 126 -21.46 14.54 -7.10
N PRO A 127 -20.76 15.63 -7.44
CA PRO A 127 -21.04 16.58 -8.51
C PRO A 127 -20.57 16.11 -9.89
N PHE A 128 -21.36 16.39 -10.93
CA PHE A 128 -21.04 16.04 -12.32
C PHE A 128 -20.30 17.16 -13.07
N ASP A 129 -20.49 18.42 -12.69
CA ASP A 129 -19.77 19.55 -13.29
C ASP A 129 -18.29 19.47 -12.87
N PRO A 130 -17.33 19.41 -13.81
CA PRO A 130 -15.91 19.41 -13.50
C PRO A 130 -15.44 20.57 -12.62
N LYS A 131 -16.13 21.72 -12.63
CA LYS A 131 -15.79 22.88 -11.80
C LYS A 131 -16.11 22.69 -10.32
N ASP A 132 -17.05 21.80 -10.02
CA ASP A 132 -17.47 21.46 -8.67
C ASP A 132 -16.76 20.20 -8.14
N GLN A 133 -15.93 19.56 -8.96
CA GLN A 133 -15.11 18.42 -8.55
C GLN A 133 -13.90 18.89 -7.73
N SER A 134 -13.34 17.98 -6.95
CA SER A 134 -12.23 18.32 -6.07
C SER A 134 -10.93 18.58 -6.86
N PRO A 135 -10.02 19.42 -6.33
CA PRO A 135 -8.69 19.62 -6.90
C PRO A 135 -7.96 18.31 -7.22
N VAL A 136 -8.01 17.32 -6.32
CA VAL A 136 -7.37 16.02 -6.60
C VAL A 136 -8.05 15.28 -7.75
N ALA A 137 -9.38 15.34 -7.88
CA ALA A 137 -10.10 14.72 -8.99
C ALA A 137 -9.69 15.33 -10.35
N ALA A 138 -9.51 16.66 -10.39
CA ALA A 138 -9.08 17.36 -11.59
C ALA A 138 -7.65 16.98 -12.00
N GLU A 139 -6.71 16.90 -11.07
CA GLU A 139 -5.33 16.51 -11.37
C GLU A 139 -5.22 15.03 -11.74
N VAL A 140 -5.96 14.12 -11.08
CA VAL A 140 -6.00 12.70 -11.47
C VAL A 140 -6.61 12.55 -12.87
N GLN A 141 -7.67 13.30 -13.19
CA GLN A 141 -8.23 13.30 -14.54
C GLN A 141 -7.22 13.78 -15.57
N ALA A 142 -6.46 14.85 -15.28
CA ALA A 142 -5.43 15.36 -16.17
C ALA A 142 -4.25 14.38 -16.33
N PHE A 143 -3.88 13.67 -15.27
CA PHE A 143 -2.84 12.63 -15.28
C PHE A 143 -3.24 11.47 -16.19
N VAL A 144 -4.43 10.91 -15.97
CA VAL A 144 -4.97 9.81 -16.77
C VAL A 144 -5.12 10.20 -18.24
N ALA A 145 -5.61 11.42 -18.52
CA ALA A 145 -5.78 11.90 -19.89
C ALA A 145 -4.45 12.08 -20.65
N ALA A 146 -3.34 12.24 -19.94
CA ALA A 146 -2.01 12.37 -20.53
C ALA A 146 -1.41 11.03 -20.98
N VAL A 147 -2.00 9.89 -20.58
CA VAL A 147 -1.59 8.55 -21.03
C VAL A 147 -2.71 7.94 -21.89
N PRO A 148 -2.55 7.88 -23.23
CA PRO A 148 -3.52 7.22 -24.08
C PRO A 148 -3.73 5.77 -23.65
N GLY A 149 -4.99 5.40 -23.37
CA GLY A 149 -5.31 4.04 -22.93
C GLY A 149 -4.88 3.71 -21.50
N PHE A 150 -4.68 4.71 -20.62
CA PHE A 150 -4.28 4.51 -19.22
C PHE A 150 -4.99 3.34 -18.50
N TYR A 151 -6.31 3.24 -18.61
CA TYR A 151 -7.10 2.17 -17.99
C TYR A 151 -7.15 0.86 -18.80
N ALA A 152 -6.66 0.86 -20.04
CA ALA A 152 -6.54 -0.35 -20.86
C ALA A 152 -5.22 -1.10 -20.58
N TYR A 153 -4.37 -0.55 -19.74
CA TYR A 153 -3.14 -1.18 -19.32
C TYR A 153 -3.38 -2.16 -18.17
N GLU A 154 -3.49 -3.45 -18.51
CA GLU A 154 -3.60 -4.55 -17.54
C GLU A 154 -2.43 -4.61 -16.54
N TRP A 155 -1.29 -3.99 -16.87
CA TRP A 155 -0.10 -3.99 -16.03
C TRP A 155 -0.30 -3.21 -14.71
N LEU A 156 -1.13 -2.16 -14.70
CA LEU A 156 -1.34 -1.32 -13.52
C LEU A 156 -2.05 -2.08 -12.38
N GLU A 157 -3.07 -2.86 -12.72
CA GLU A 157 -3.75 -3.74 -11.76
C GLU A 157 -2.91 -4.97 -11.39
N SER A 158 -2.16 -5.53 -12.35
CA SER A 158 -1.28 -6.68 -12.14
C SER A 158 -0.11 -6.33 -11.21
N GLU A 159 0.47 -5.16 -11.34
CA GLU A 159 1.53 -4.66 -10.45
C GLU A 159 0.99 -4.30 -9.08
N ALA A 160 -0.14 -3.61 -8.99
CA ALA A 160 -0.77 -3.34 -7.70
C ALA A 160 -1.13 -4.65 -6.95
N THR A 161 -1.51 -5.69 -7.69
CA THR A 161 -1.76 -7.03 -7.16
C THR A 161 -0.46 -7.72 -6.75
N THR A 162 0.58 -7.65 -7.58
CA THR A 162 1.91 -8.24 -7.31
C THR A 162 2.55 -7.59 -6.09
N TRP A 163 2.51 -6.26 -6.00
CA TRP A 163 2.95 -5.48 -4.85
C TRP A 163 2.21 -5.89 -3.56
N ARG A 164 0.89 -6.14 -3.64
CA ARG A 164 0.13 -6.67 -2.49
C ARG A 164 0.60 -8.06 -2.06
N ILE A 165 0.96 -8.92 -3.00
CA ILE A 165 1.38 -10.31 -2.74
C ILE A 165 2.81 -10.39 -2.22
N VAL A 166 3.74 -9.61 -2.79
CA VAL A 166 5.18 -9.68 -2.50
C VAL A 166 5.54 -8.92 -1.21
N GLY A 167 4.58 -8.23 -0.61
CA GLY A 167 4.72 -7.65 0.72
C GLY A 167 5.02 -6.16 0.64
N GLY A 168 4.00 -5.37 0.36
CA GLY A 168 3.84 -4.05 0.97
C GLY A 168 3.73 -4.11 2.51
N MET A 169 4.43 -5.01 3.17
CA MET A 169 4.64 -4.98 4.60
C MET A 169 5.95 -4.24 4.77
N ASP A 170 5.88 -2.94 5.09
CA ASP A 170 7.03 -2.27 5.69
C ASP A 170 7.38 -3.16 6.90
N SER A 171 8.52 -3.85 6.81
CA SER A 171 8.95 -4.80 7.82
C SER A 171 8.95 -4.07 9.16
N ASP A 172 8.15 -4.59 10.09
CA ASP A 172 8.14 -4.18 11.50
C ASP A 172 9.53 -4.40 12.09
N ASP A 173 10.40 -3.41 11.95
CA ASP A 173 11.60 -3.24 12.79
C ASP A 173 11.25 -2.22 13.88
N ASP A 174 10.28 -2.57 14.72
CA ASP A 174 10.02 -1.94 16.02
C ASP A 174 9.54 -3.02 17.00
N ASP A 175 10.39 -4.03 17.25
CA ASP A 175 10.38 -4.81 18.49
C ASP A 175 11.63 -4.41 19.31
N GLU A 176 11.66 -3.17 19.78
CA GLU A 176 12.43 -2.79 20.97
C GLU A 176 11.49 -2.73 22.18
N GLU A 177 11.13 -3.90 22.72
CA GLU A 177 10.86 -4.03 24.15
C GLU A 177 11.76 -5.14 24.72
N ASP A 178 12.81 -4.67 25.39
CA ASP A 178 13.61 -5.38 26.37
C ASP A 178 12.67 -5.80 27.52
N ASP A 179 12.17 -7.04 27.52
CA ASP A 179 11.59 -7.65 28.72
C ASP A 179 12.14 -9.05 29.00
N ASP A 180 12.60 -9.18 30.24
CA ASP A 180 13.65 -10.04 30.73
C ASP A 180 13.07 -11.40 31.16
N HIS A 181 12.61 -12.19 30.19
CA HIS A 181 12.17 -13.56 30.41
C HIS A 181 12.88 -14.56 29.49
N LYS A 182 14.08 -14.97 29.93
CA LYS A 182 14.74 -16.21 29.50
C LYS A 182 13.81 -17.41 29.71
N MET A 183 13.01 -17.74 28.70
CA MET A 183 12.50 -19.09 28.52
C MET A 183 13.56 -19.86 27.74
N GLU A 184 14.38 -20.63 28.46
CA GLU A 184 15.30 -21.60 27.86
C GLU A 184 14.49 -22.61 27.03
N MET A 185 14.51 -22.42 25.71
CA MET A 185 14.01 -23.42 24.76
C MET A 185 14.97 -24.61 24.73
N PRO A 186 14.51 -25.83 25.08
CA PRO A 186 15.36 -27.02 25.00
C PRO A 186 15.76 -27.28 23.54
N ARG A 187 17.06 -27.41 23.29
CA ARG A 187 17.60 -27.74 21.96
C ARG A 187 16.95 -29.05 21.46
N LEU A 188 16.23 -28.96 20.34
CA LEU A 188 15.67 -30.05 19.54
C LEU A 188 16.77 -30.93 18.91
N HIS A 189 17.69 -31.46 19.71
CA HIS A 189 18.74 -32.39 19.26
C HIS A 189 18.88 -33.62 20.18
N ALA A 190 17.84 -33.90 20.99
CA ALA A 190 17.77 -35.06 21.88
C ALA A 190 16.57 -35.98 21.63
N VAL A 191 15.73 -35.72 20.62
CA VAL A 191 14.54 -36.55 20.32
C VAL A 191 14.85 -37.72 19.36
N VAL A 192 16.01 -37.74 18.70
CA VAL A 192 16.37 -38.81 17.72
C VAL A 192 17.25 -39.93 18.32
N LYS A 193 17.61 -39.87 19.62
CA LYS A 193 18.51 -40.88 20.24
C LYS A 193 17.88 -41.71 21.36
N GLY A 194 16.55 -41.87 21.33
CA GLY A 194 15.78 -42.64 22.32
C GLY A 194 14.86 -43.74 21.78
N MET A 195 14.78 -43.95 20.46
CA MET A 195 13.89 -44.96 19.84
C MET A 195 14.64 -46.14 19.20
N ALA A 196 15.92 -46.33 19.54
CA ALA A 196 16.73 -47.46 19.08
C ALA A 196 17.31 -48.23 20.28
N LYS A 197 16.42 -48.69 21.17
CA LYS A 197 16.69 -49.75 22.13
C LYS A 197 15.37 -50.14 22.75
N ASP A 198 14.73 -51.14 22.17
CA ASP A 198 13.78 -52.08 22.77
C ASP A 198 13.11 -52.83 21.62
N GLY A 199 13.63 -54.01 21.28
CA GLY A 199 13.11 -54.82 20.19
C GLY A 199 14.05 -55.87 19.59
N GLU A 200 15.12 -56.27 20.27
CA GLU A 200 15.66 -57.62 20.09
C GLU A 200 14.96 -58.50 21.12
N ASP A 201 13.99 -59.29 20.66
CA ASP A 201 13.64 -60.64 21.15
C ASP A 201 12.22 -61.01 20.67
N ASN A 202 12.10 -61.49 19.44
CA ASN A 202 11.39 -62.75 19.20
C ASN A 202 11.66 -63.30 17.79
N GLN A 203 12.58 -64.25 17.75
CA GLN A 203 12.69 -65.27 16.72
C GLN A 203 11.57 -66.30 16.96
N ALA A 204 10.68 -66.51 15.98
CA ALA A 204 10.03 -67.79 15.64
C ALA A 204 9.03 -67.48 14.50
N GLY A 205 9.28 -67.96 13.28
CA GLY A 205 8.55 -69.11 12.73
C GLY A 205 7.13 -68.70 12.30
N GLY A 206 6.69 -68.79 11.05
CA GLY A 206 7.16 -69.42 9.84
C GLY A 206 6.05 -69.24 8.77
N GLU A 207 6.26 -69.88 7.62
CA GLU A 207 5.31 -70.10 6.52
C GLU A 207 4.82 -68.86 5.75
N MET A 208 5.34 -68.60 4.54
CA MET A 208 4.94 -69.22 3.26
C MET A 208 3.44 -69.12 2.98
N MET A 209 3.06 -68.26 2.04
CA MET A 209 2.32 -68.67 0.84
C MET A 209 2.38 -67.55 -0.21
N ASP A 210 3.03 -67.85 -1.33
CA ASP A 210 2.71 -67.32 -2.66
C ASP A 210 1.21 -67.46 -2.91
N PHE A 211 0.58 -66.49 -3.57
CA PHE A 211 -0.32 -66.79 -4.67
C PHE A 211 -0.45 -65.58 -5.59
N SER A 212 -0.34 -65.89 -6.88
CA SER A 212 -0.33 -65.07 -8.08
C SER A 212 -1.43 -64.02 -8.22
#